data_AF-A0A447TNM5-F1
#
_entry.id   AF-A0A447TNM5-F1
#
_cell.length_a   1.000
_cell.length_b   1.000
_cell.length_c   1.000
_cell.angle_alpha   90.00
_cell.angle_beta   90.00
_cell.angle_gamma   90.00
#
_symmetry.space_group_name_H-M   'P 1'
#
loop_
_entity.id
_entity.type
_entity.pdbx_description
1 polymer ?
#
loop_
_entity_poly.entity_id
_entity_poly.type
_entity_poly.pdbx_seq_one_letter_code
_entity_poly.pdbx_strand_id
1 'polypeptide(L)'
;MTLGKLYTESEITVMHACGLSKAVLVKAAMVLALFTGILAAVNVMWAGPWSSKHQDEVLAEAKANPGMAALAQGQFQQATNGSSVLFIESVDGSDFHDVFLAQIRPKGNARPSVVVADSGHLTQLRDGSQVVTLNKGTRFEGTALLRDFRITDFQNYQAIIGHQAVALDPNDTDQMDMRTLWNTDNDRARAELHWRITLVFTVFMMALMVVPLSVVNPRQGRVLSMLPAMLLYLLFFLIQTSIKSNGGKGKLDPVIWMWAVNLIYLALAIGLNLWDTVPVRRLRARFSA
;
A
#
# COMPACT_ATOMS: atom_id res chain seq x y z
N MET A 1 6.70 26.94 -3.38
CA MET A 1 7.64 27.75 -2.56
C MET A 1 8.46 28.73 -3.39
N THR A 2 9.13 28.28 -4.46
CA THR A 2 9.96 29.13 -5.34
C THR A 2 9.21 30.33 -5.91
N LEU A 3 8.06 30.12 -6.56
CA LEU A 3 7.23 31.21 -7.08
C LEU A 3 6.82 32.21 -5.99
N GLY A 4 6.45 31.72 -4.81
CA GLY A 4 6.11 32.59 -3.67
C GLY A 4 7.29 33.46 -3.20
N LYS A 5 8.53 32.94 -3.28
CA LYS A 5 9.74 33.73 -2.99
C LYS A 5 9.93 34.85 -4.02
N LEU A 6 9.84 34.52 -5.31
CA LEU A 6 9.97 35.47 -6.42
C LEU A 6 8.86 36.55 -6.41
N TYR A 7 7.66 36.23 -5.89
CA TYR A 7 6.60 37.22 -5.64
C TYR A 7 6.96 38.15 -4.47
N THR A 8 7.48 37.61 -3.36
CA THR A 8 7.86 38.43 -2.19
C THR A 8 9.07 39.33 -2.45
N GLU A 9 10.02 38.88 -3.28
CA GLU A 9 11.20 39.65 -3.69
C GLU A 9 10.92 40.59 -4.88
N SER A 10 9.64 40.69 -5.29
CA SER A 10 9.17 41.55 -6.39
C SER A 10 9.73 41.23 -7.78
N GLU A 11 10.44 40.11 -7.99
CA GLU A 11 10.96 39.71 -9.29
C GLU A 11 9.83 39.44 -10.31
N ILE A 12 8.78 38.73 -9.89
CA ILE A 12 7.62 38.48 -10.78
C ILE A 12 6.86 39.77 -11.10
N THR A 13 6.78 40.68 -10.13
CA THR A 13 6.15 42.00 -10.34
C THR A 13 6.90 42.79 -11.42
N VAL A 14 8.24 42.81 -11.36
CA VAL A 14 9.08 43.46 -12.38
C VAL A 14 8.94 42.77 -13.73
N MET A 15 8.94 41.43 -13.78
CA MET A 15 8.72 40.69 -15.03
C MET A 15 7.39 41.09 -15.70
N HIS A 16 6.31 41.20 -14.93
CA HIS A 16 5.02 41.67 -15.46
C HIS A 16 5.06 43.14 -15.92
N ALA A 17 5.79 44.01 -15.24
CA ALA A 17 5.98 45.41 -15.65
C ALA A 17 6.76 45.54 -16.98
N CYS A 18 7.68 44.61 -17.26
CA CYS A 18 8.41 44.52 -18.53
C CYS A 18 7.61 43.83 -19.65
N GLY A 19 6.32 43.53 -19.44
CA GLY A 19 5.44 42.94 -20.47
C GLY A 19 5.46 41.41 -20.52
N LEU A 20 6.10 40.74 -19.57
CA LEU A 20 6.17 39.28 -19.55
C LEU A 20 4.86 38.69 -18.99
N SER A 21 4.19 37.87 -19.79
CA SER A 21 2.91 37.25 -19.41
C SER A 21 3.08 36.08 -18.44
N LYS A 22 2.03 35.77 -17.67
CA LYS A 22 1.92 34.55 -16.84
C LYS A 22 2.19 33.25 -17.63
N ALA A 23 2.01 33.29 -18.95
CA ALA A 23 2.33 32.17 -19.84
C ALA A 23 3.78 31.67 -19.71
N VAL A 24 4.75 32.55 -19.39
CA VAL A 24 6.14 32.12 -19.17
C VAL A 24 6.28 31.29 -17.90
N LEU A 25 5.60 31.69 -16.81
CA LEU A 25 5.58 30.92 -15.57
C LEU A 25 4.94 29.55 -15.78
N VAL A 26 3.82 29.49 -16.53
CA VAL A 26 3.16 28.23 -16.87
C VAL A 26 4.08 27.35 -17.72
N LYS A 27 4.75 27.89 -18.75
CA LYS A 27 5.70 27.14 -19.57
C LYS A 27 6.85 26.57 -18.73
N ALA A 28 7.44 27.37 -17.84
CA ALA A 28 8.51 26.91 -16.95
C ALA A 28 8.01 25.79 -16.00
N ALA A 29 6.83 25.95 -15.42
CA ALA A 29 6.21 24.92 -14.58
C ALA A 29 5.94 23.63 -15.37
N MET A 30 5.47 23.72 -16.61
CA MET A 30 5.19 22.56 -17.47
C MET A 30 6.46 21.84 -17.93
N VAL A 31 7.57 22.56 -18.16
CA VAL A 31 8.87 21.94 -18.44
C VAL A 31 9.34 21.14 -17.22
N LEU A 32 9.24 21.72 -16.02
CA LEU A 32 9.57 20.99 -14.79
C LEU A 32 8.66 19.78 -14.58
N ALA A 33 7.36 19.94 -14.83
CA ALA A 33 6.36 18.88 -14.75
C ALA A 33 6.63 17.74 -15.75
N LEU A 34 7.21 18.04 -16.91
CA LEU A 34 7.62 17.02 -17.87
C LEU A 34 8.73 16.15 -17.30
N PHE A 35 9.78 16.74 -16.73
CA PHE A 35 10.87 15.98 -16.12
C PHE A 35 10.39 15.13 -14.95
N THR A 36 9.60 15.71 -14.04
CA THR A 36 9.05 14.97 -12.90
C THR A 36 8.00 13.94 -13.32
N GLY A 37 7.23 14.22 -14.37
CA GLY A 37 6.24 13.30 -14.95
C GLY A 37 6.89 12.08 -15.58
N ILE A 38 8.03 12.25 -16.27
CA ILE A 38 8.82 11.12 -16.80
C ILE A 38 9.33 10.25 -15.64
N LEU A 39 9.89 10.85 -14.59
CA LEU A 39 10.34 10.10 -13.41
C LEU A 39 9.19 9.36 -12.72
N ALA A 40 8.04 10.01 -12.58
CA ALA A 40 6.83 9.39 -12.03
C ALA A 40 6.34 8.23 -12.91
N ALA A 41 6.35 8.38 -14.24
CA ALA A 41 5.94 7.32 -15.16
C ALA A 41 6.88 6.11 -15.07
N VAL A 42 8.20 6.34 -15.06
CA VAL A 42 9.21 5.28 -14.86
C VAL A 42 8.98 4.56 -13.52
N ASN A 43 8.74 5.33 -12.46
CA ASN A 43 8.50 4.79 -11.13
C ASN A 43 7.25 3.89 -11.10
N VAL A 44 6.14 4.38 -11.63
CA VAL A 44 4.85 3.68 -11.59
C VAL A 44 4.81 2.48 -12.54
N MET A 45 5.50 2.53 -13.69
CA MET A 45 5.49 1.45 -14.67
C MET A 45 6.46 0.31 -14.33
N TRP A 46 7.60 0.61 -13.70
CA TRP A 46 8.66 -0.39 -13.46
C TRP A 46 9.09 -0.49 -12.01
N ALA A 47 9.45 0.64 -11.37
CA ALA A 47 10.04 0.60 -10.04
C ALA A 47 9.05 0.12 -8.97
N GLY A 48 7.78 0.54 -9.07
CA GLY A 48 6.69 0.15 -8.17
C GLY A 48 6.45 -1.36 -8.21
N PRO A 49 6.06 -1.94 -9.36
CA PRO A 49 5.82 -3.38 -9.48
C PRO A 49 7.03 -4.23 -9.06
N TRP A 50 8.24 -3.84 -9.47
CA TRP A 50 9.46 -4.54 -9.10
C TRP A 50 9.70 -4.51 -7.58
N SER A 51 9.55 -3.34 -6.96
CA SER A 51 9.72 -3.19 -5.51
C SER A 51 8.66 -3.96 -4.73
N SER A 52 7.40 -3.92 -5.16
CA SER A 52 6.30 -4.65 -4.51
C SER A 52 6.52 -6.16 -4.60
N LYS A 53 6.87 -6.66 -5.79
CA LYS A 53 7.17 -8.09 -5.98
C LYS A 53 8.31 -8.57 -5.08
N HIS A 54 9.39 -7.79 -4.99
CA HIS A 54 10.52 -8.14 -4.14
C HIS A 54 10.19 -8.02 -2.64
N GLN A 55 9.41 -7.01 -2.25
CA GLN A 55 8.92 -6.86 -0.88
C GLN A 55 8.09 -8.08 -0.46
N ASP A 56 7.18 -8.54 -1.31
CA ASP A 56 6.33 -9.68 -1.00
C ASP A 56 7.10 -10.99 -1.01
N GLU A 57 8.10 -11.15 -1.87
CA GLU A 57 9.04 -12.28 -1.82
C GLU A 57 9.80 -12.33 -0.49
N VAL A 58 10.36 -11.19 -0.06
CA VAL A 58 11.09 -11.09 1.22
C VAL A 58 10.17 -11.31 2.41
N LEU A 59 8.95 -10.76 2.39
CA LEU A 59 7.95 -10.98 3.43
C LEU A 59 7.44 -12.43 3.44
N ALA A 60 7.27 -13.05 2.27
CA ALA A 60 6.90 -14.45 2.15
C ALA A 60 8.00 -15.35 2.71
N GLU A 61 9.27 -15.09 2.40
CA GLU A 61 10.42 -15.81 2.95
C GLU A 61 10.48 -15.63 4.48
N ALA A 62 10.30 -14.42 4.99
CA ALA A 62 10.28 -14.15 6.43
C ALA A 62 9.09 -14.83 7.16
N LYS A 63 7.96 -15.03 6.47
CA LYS A 63 6.79 -15.75 7.01
C LYS A 63 6.91 -17.26 6.86
N ALA A 64 7.54 -17.76 5.80
CA ALA A 64 7.77 -19.18 5.54
C ALA A 64 8.93 -19.72 6.36
N ASN A 65 9.88 -18.84 6.69
CA ASN A 65 10.90 -19.03 7.71
C ASN A 65 10.64 -18.05 8.86
N PRO A 66 9.54 -18.20 9.62
CA PRO A 66 9.43 -17.50 10.88
C PRO A 66 10.67 -17.92 11.66
N GLY A 67 11.63 -17.01 11.82
CA GLY A 67 12.76 -17.27 12.69
C GLY A 67 12.23 -17.70 14.06
N MET A 68 13.08 -18.30 14.89
CA MET A 68 12.70 -18.75 16.25
C MET A 68 12.07 -17.63 17.08
N ALA A 69 12.30 -16.36 16.70
CA ALA A 69 11.63 -15.16 17.19
C ALA A 69 10.11 -15.05 16.94
N ALA A 70 9.53 -15.85 16.03
CA ALA A 70 8.09 -15.87 15.76
C ALA A 70 7.31 -16.74 16.76
N LEU A 71 8.01 -17.64 17.46
CA LEU A 71 7.45 -18.38 18.57
C LEU A 71 7.60 -17.50 19.82
N ALA A 72 6.65 -16.59 20.01
CA ALA A 72 6.70 -15.69 21.17
C ALA A 72 6.61 -16.54 22.45
N GLN A 73 7.71 -16.55 23.19
CA GLN A 73 7.82 -17.21 24.49
C GLN A 73 6.67 -16.79 25.42
N GLY A 74 6.03 -17.77 26.06
CA GLY A 74 4.96 -17.53 27.03
C GLY A 74 3.64 -17.05 26.43
N GLN A 75 3.44 -17.13 25.10
CA GLN A 75 2.18 -16.79 24.45
C GLN A 75 1.63 -17.97 23.64
N PHE A 76 0.30 -18.12 23.65
CA PHE A 76 -0.38 -19.07 22.78
C PHE A 76 -0.42 -18.51 21.36
N GLN A 77 0.34 -19.13 20.46
CA GLN A 77 0.38 -18.81 19.04
C GLN A 77 -0.56 -19.72 18.27
N GLN A 78 -1.50 -19.14 17.54
CA GLN A 78 -2.38 -19.90 16.66
C GLN A 78 -1.76 -20.01 15.27
N ALA A 79 -1.73 -21.22 14.71
CA ALA A 79 -1.31 -21.42 13.33
C ALA A 79 -2.23 -20.67 12.37
N THR A 80 -1.71 -20.20 11.22
CA THR A 80 -2.44 -19.38 10.23
C THR A 80 -3.75 -20.02 9.74
N ASN A 81 -3.85 -21.35 9.79
CA ASN A 81 -5.04 -22.12 9.42
C ASN A 81 -6.09 -22.25 10.55
N GLY A 82 -5.83 -21.71 11.74
CA GLY A 82 -6.71 -21.77 12.91
C GLY A 82 -6.91 -23.18 13.49
N SER A 83 -6.28 -24.22 12.94
CA SER A 83 -6.50 -25.61 13.34
C SER A 83 -5.63 -26.06 14.51
N SER A 84 -4.57 -25.31 14.80
CA SER A 84 -3.57 -25.67 15.79
C SER A 84 -3.14 -24.46 16.62
N VAL A 85 -2.91 -24.67 17.90
CA VAL A 85 -2.38 -23.70 18.85
C VAL A 85 -1.10 -24.28 19.43
N LEU A 86 -0.03 -23.49 19.43
CA LEU A 86 1.29 -23.83 19.95
C LEU A 86 1.62 -22.87 21.10
N PHE A 87 2.11 -23.41 22.20
CA PHE A 87 2.62 -22.67 23.33
C PHE A 87 3.98 -23.23 23.72
N ILE A 88 4.92 -22.34 24.02
CA ILE A 88 6.28 -22.66 24.42
C ILE A 88 6.62 -21.77 25.61
N GLU A 89 7.01 -22.36 26.73
CA GLU A 89 7.31 -21.62 27.96
C GLU A 89 8.66 -20.92 27.89
N SER A 90 9.68 -21.59 27.35
CA SER A 90 11.00 -20.99 27.13
C SER A 90 11.67 -21.47 25.86
N VAL A 91 12.45 -20.56 25.26
CA VAL A 91 13.18 -20.77 24.02
C VAL A 91 14.64 -20.41 24.29
N ASP A 92 15.54 -21.37 24.09
CA ASP A 92 16.99 -21.16 24.13
C ASP A 92 17.58 -21.47 22.75
N GLY A 93 17.69 -20.43 21.91
CA GLY A 93 18.01 -20.63 20.50
C GLY A 93 16.98 -21.52 19.81
N SER A 94 17.42 -22.69 19.36
CA SER A 94 16.62 -23.70 18.62
C SER A 94 15.97 -24.76 19.48
N ASP A 95 16.25 -24.72 20.78
CA ASP A 95 15.68 -25.64 21.75
C ASP A 95 14.52 -24.96 22.48
N PHE A 96 13.46 -25.74 22.66
CA PHE A 96 12.22 -25.34 23.32
C PHE A 96 12.06 -26.18 24.58
N HIS A 97 11.58 -25.56 25.65
CA HIS A 97 11.17 -26.25 26.86
C HIS A 97 9.68 -26.06 27.11
N ASP A 98 9.05 -27.12 27.61
CA ASP A 98 7.64 -27.18 27.96
C ASP A 98 6.74 -26.74 26.80
N VAL A 99 6.65 -27.65 25.82
CA VAL A 99 5.91 -27.43 24.59
C VAL A 99 4.50 -28.00 24.73
N PHE A 100 3.52 -27.16 24.43
CA PHE A 100 2.12 -27.54 24.37
C PHE A 100 1.55 -27.26 22.97
N LEU A 101 1.05 -28.30 22.31
CA LEU A 101 0.44 -28.22 20.98
C LEU A 101 -0.98 -28.77 21.04
N ALA A 102 -1.98 -27.94 20.76
CA ALA A 102 -3.37 -28.34 20.67
C ALA A 102 -3.88 -28.25 19.24
N GLN A 103 -4.38 -29.36 18.69
CA GLN A 103 -5.07 -29.43 17.40
C GLN A 103 -6.57 -29.54 17.64
N ILE A 104 -7.28 -28.42 17.48
CA ILE A 104 -8.70 -28.29 17.84
C ILE A 104 -9.61 -28.65 16.64
N ARG A 105 -9.19 -28.30 15.42
CA ARG A 105 -9.93 -28.62 14.18
C ARG A 105 -9.14 -29.65 13.37
N PRO A 106 -9.47 -30.94 13.49
CA PRO A 106 -8.80 -31.94 12.68
C PRO A 106 -9.07 -31.74 11.19
N LYS A 107 -8.06 -31.98 10.36
CA LYS A 107 -8.23 -32.15 8.91
C LYS A 107 -8.61 -33.60 8.64
N GLY A 108 -9.73 -33.83 7.96
CA GLY A 108 -10.19 -35.17 7.59
C GLY A 108 -10.76 -35.96 8.77
N ASN A 109 -10.41 -37.24 8.90
CA ASN A 109 -10.92 -38.16 9.92
C ASN A 109 -10.07 -38.22 11.21
N ALA A 110 -9.17 -37.25 11.41
CA ALA A 110 -8.37 -37.17 12.63
C ALA A 110 -9.24 -36.71 13.81
N ARG A 111 -8.91 -37.14 15.03
CA ARG A 111 -9.54 -36.64 16.25
C ARG A 111 -8.79 -35.40 16.75
N PRO A 112 -9.46 -34.49 17.48
CA PRO A 112 -8.74 -33.43 18.20
C PRO A 112 -7.65 -34.05 19.08
N SER A 113 -6.49 -33.40 19.13
CA SER A 113 -5.35 -33.93 19.88
C SER A 113 -4.59 -32.84 20.59
N VAL A 114 -4.14 -33.13 21.80
CA VAL A 114 -3.25 -32.30 22.61
C VAL A 114 -1.95 -33.05 22.80
N VAL A 115 -0.84 -32.41 22.52
CA VAL A 115 0.51 -32.94 22.70
C VAL A 115 1.22 -32.06 23.73
N VAL A 116 1.77 -32.67 24.76
CA VAL A 116 2.61 -32.02 25.76
C VAL A 116 3.97 -32.70 25.74
N ALA A 117 5.06 -31.94 25.71
CA ALA A 117 6.42 -32.47 25.71
C ALA A 117 7.37 -31.59 26.52
N ASP A 118 8.34 -32.22 27.18
CA ASP A 118 9.31 -31.52 28.05
C ASP A 118 10.28 -30.66 27.22
N SER A 119 10.65 -31.15 26.03
CA SER A 119 11.59 -30.46 25.16
C SER A 119 11.23 -30.61 23.69
N GLY A 120 11.65 -29.65 22.88
CA GLY A 120 11.50 -29.68 21.43
C GLY A 120 12.67 -29.02 20.73
N HIS A 121 12.92 -29.42 19.49
CA HIS A 121 13.93 -28.81 18.64
C HIS A 121 13.35 -28.56 17.25
N LEU A 122 13.58 -27.36 16.72
CA LEU A 122 13.17 -26.99 15.36
C LEU A 122 14.34 -27.19 14.39
N THR A 123 14.16 -28.04 13.39
CA THR A 123 15.12 -28.19 12.30
C THR A 123 14.48 -27.75 10.98
N GLN A 124 15.16 -26.87 10.26
CA GLN A 124 14.78 -26.52 8.89
C GLN A 124 15.45 -27.48 7.91
N LEU A 125 14.66 -28.14 7.06
CA LEU A 125 15.18 -28.99 5.99
C LEU A 125 15.67 -28.12 4.82
N ARG A 126 16.48 -28.74 3.94
CA ARG A 126 17.04 -28.09 2.74
C ARG A 126 15.98 -27.62 1.74
N ASP A 127 14.75 -28.12 1.85
CA ASP A 127 13.60 -27.73 1.03
C ASP A 127 12.81 -26.56 1.62
N GLY A 128 13.25 -25.99 2.74
CA GLY A 128 12.56 -24.90 3.44
C GLY A 128 11.42 -25.36 4.35
N SER A 129 11.15 -26.67 4.46
CA SER A 129 10.20 -27.22 5.41
C SER A 129 10.75 -27.22 6.83
N GLN A 130 9.87 -26.92 7.79
CA GLN A 130 10.23 -26.88 9.21
C GLN A 130 9.72 -28.16 9.88
N VAL A 131 10.62 -28.87 10.56
CA VAL A 131 10.29 -30.07 11.33
C VAL A 131 10.51 -29.77 12.80
N VAL A 132 9.46 -29.94 13.59
CA VAL A 132 9.55 -29.90 15.06
C VAL A 132 9.72 -31.33 15.55
N THR A 133 10.82 -31.58 16.24
CA THR A 133 11.07 -32.83 16.96
C THR A 133 10.82 -32.58 18.44
N LEU A 134 9.75 -33.16 18.97
CA LEU A 134 9.41 -33.14 20.39
C LEU A 134 10.01 -34.38 21.07
N ASN A 135 10.65 -34.18 22.21
CA ASN A 135 11.31 -35.23 22.97
C ASN A 135 10.67 -35.37 24.35
N LYS A 136 10.37 -36.63 24.72
CA LYS A 136 9.63 -37.04 25.93
C LYS A 136 8.33 -36.27 26.11
N GLY A 137 7.26 -36.85 25.59
CA GLY A 137 5.95 -36.26 25.75
C GLY A 137 4.83 -37.26 25.67
N THR A 138 3.63 -36.75 25.89
CA THR A 138 2.39 -37.51 25.86
C THR A 138 1.43 -36.84 24.90
N ARG A 139 0.89 -37.63 23.96
CA ARG A 139 -0.17 -37.22 23.04
C ARG A 139 -1.51 -37.77 23.51
N PHE A 140 -2.44 -36.87 23.78
CA PHE A 140 -3.83 -37.16 24.12
C PHE A 140 -4.69 -36.92 22.89
N GLU A 141 -5.33 -37.97 22.37
CA GLU A 141 -6.30 -37.84 21.28
C GLU A 141 -7.69 -38.22 21.78
N GLY A 142 -8.68 -37.38 21.50
CA GLY A 142 -10.04 -37.62 21.96
C GLY A 142 -10.86 -36.34 22.02
N THR A 143 -12.14 -36.51 22.35
CA THR A 143 -13.05 -35.39 22.62
C THR A 143 -13.57 -35.52 24.04
N ALA A 144 -13.71 -34.43 24.78
CA ALA A 144 -14.22 -34.48 26.16
C ALA A 144 -15.61 -35.13 26.29
N LEU A 145 -16.37 -35.22 25.20
CA LEU A 145 -17.71 -35.80 25.14
C LEU A 145 -17.72 -37.34 25.11
N LEU A 146 -16.70 -37.96 24.51
CA LEU A 146 -16.59 -39.41 24.34
C LEU A 146 -15.43 -39.88 25.23
N ARG A 147 -15.67 -40.83 26.15
CA ARG A 147 -14.64 -41.36 27.07
C ARG A 147 -13.64 -42.30 26.39
N ASP A 148 -13.32 -42.06 25.12
CA ASP A 148 -12.51 -42.92 24.26
C ASP A 148 -11.15 -42.27 23.92
N PHE A 149 -10.47 -41.81 24.98
CA PHE A 149 -9.14 -41.21 24.87
C PHE A 149 -8.09 -42.22 24.45
N ARG A 150 -7.26 -41.84 23.48
CA ARG A 150 -6.02 -42.53 23.13
C ARG A 150 -4.85 -41.73 23.70
N ILE A 151 -4.13 -42.33 24.63
CA ILE A 151 -2.94 -41.74 25.27
C ILE A 151 -1.73 -42.45 24.67
N THR A 152 -0.81 -41.68 24.11
CA THR A 152 0.43 -42.19 23.52
C THR A 152 1.62 -41.47 24.12
N ASP A 153 2.40 -42.20 24.91
CA ASP A 153 3.70 -41.74 25.39
C ASP A 153 4.74 -41.96 24.30
N PHE A 154 5.48 -40.91 23.96
CA PHE A 154 6.51 -40.94 22.93
C PHE A 154 7.85 -40.45 23.47
N GLN A 155 8.92 -41.08 23.00
CA GLN A 155 10.28 -40.60 23.24
C GLN A 155 10.68 -39.55 22.21
N ASN A 156 10.40 -39.79 20.92
CA ASN A 156 10.63 -38.83 19.85
C ASN A 156 9.36 -38.72 19.00
N TYR A 157 8.85 -37.52 18.86
CA TYR A 157 7.70 -37.20 18.01
C TYR A 157 8.10 -36.12 17.02
N GLN A 158 8.11 -36.48 15.75
CA GLN A 158 8.38 -35.54 14.66
C GLN A 158 7.06 -35.09 14.06
N ALA A 159 6.82 -33.78 14.10
CA ALA A 159 5.75 -33.13 13.38
C ALA A 159 6.34 -32.22 12.32
N ILE A 160 5.89 -32.40 11.08
CA ILE A 160 6.22 -31.49 10.00
C ILE A 160 5.27 -30.29 10.15
N ILE A 161 5.82 -29.14 10.52
CA ILE A 161 5.12 -27.87 10.33
C ILE A 161 5.27 -27.56 8.85
N GLY A 162 4.24 -27.95 8.10
CA GLY A 162 4.28 -27.86 6.64
C GLY A 162 4.72 -26.46 6.19
N HIS A 163 5.69 -26.43 5.28
CA HIS A 163 5.98 -25.24 4.50
C HIS A 163 4.71 -24.87 3.74
N GLN A 164 3.95 -23.91 4.26
CA GLN A 164 3.01 -23.21 3.41
C GLN A 164 3.89 -22.35 2.52
N ALA A 165 4.18 -22.85 1.31
CA ALA A 165 4.55 -21.99 0.22
C ALA A 165 3.46 -20.91 0.18
N VAL A 166 3.81 -19.72 0.65
CA VAL A 166 2.92 -18.58 0.55
C VAL A 166 2.81 -18.37 -0.94
N ALA A 167 1.71 -18.83 -1.53
CA ALA A 167 1.40 -18.49 -2.89
C ALA A 167 1.33 -16.96 -2.88
N LEU A 168 2.34 -16.32 -3.48
CA LEU A 168 2.26 -14.91 -3.90
C LEU A 168 0.86 -14.75 -4.47
N ASP A 169 0.04 -13.92 -3.85
CA ASP A 169 -1.35 -13.76 -4.27
C ASP A 169 -1.33 -13.36 -5.74
N PRO A 170 -1.72 -14.25 -6.68
CA PRO A 170 -1.64 -13.94 -8.10
C PRO A 170 -2.59 -12.80 -8.48
N ASN A 171 -3.51 -12.45 -7.58
CA ASN A 171 -4.44 -11.34 -7.71
C ASN A 171 -3.96 -10.06 -7.03
N ASP A 172 -2.74 -9.99 -6.49
CA ASP A 172 -2.20 -8.72 -6.00
C ASP A 172 -1.91 -7.80 -7.19
N THR A 173 -2.84 -6.89 -7.42
CA THR A 173 -2.79 -5.94 -8.53
C THR A 173 -1.67 -4.93 -8.38
N ASP A 174 -1.17 -4.69 -7.17
CA ASP A 174 -0.08 -3.74 -6.94
C ASP A 174 1.26 -4.28 -7.48
N GLN A 175 1.43 -5.61 -7.59
CA GLN A 175 2.62 -6.26 -8.17
C GLN A 175 2.59 -6.37 -9.71
N MET A 176 1.42 -6.17 -10.32
CA MET A 176 1.25 -6.45 -11.75
C MET A 176 1.94 -5.40 -12.63
N ASP A 177 2.55 -5.88 -13.72
CA ASP A 177 3.05 -5.02 -14.79
C ASP A 177 1.89 -4.32 -15.53
N MET A 178 2.19 -3.16 -16.12
CA MET A 178 1.19 -2.35 -16.84
C MET A 178 0.50 -3.12 -17.98
N ARG A 179 1.24 -4.02 -18.66
CA ARG A 179 0.69 -4.85 -19.75
C ARG A 179 -0.29 -5.89 -19.21
N THR A 180 0.02 -6.49 -18.06
CA THR A 180 -0.84 -7.47 -17.41
C THR A 180 -2.11 -6.79 -16.90
N LEU A 181 -1.98 -5.61 -16.27
CA LEU A 181 -3.11 -4.79 -15.84
C LEU A 181 -4.05 -4.40 -16.98
N TRP A 182 -3.52 -4.13 -18.18
CA TRP A 182 -4.32 -3.79 -19.36
C TRP A 182 -5.17 -4.96 -19.88
N ASN A 183 -4.64 -6.19 -19.80
CA ASN A 183 -5.30 -7.38 -20.32
C ASN A 183 -6.15 -8.13 -19.28
N THR A 184 -6.12 -7.70 -18.01
CA THR A 184 -6.84 -8.38 -16.93
C THR A 184 -8.19 -7.70 -16.69
N ASP A 185 -9.28 -8.39 -17.03
CA ASP A 185 -10.65 -7.95 -16.78
C ASP A 185 -11.06 -8.20 -15.32
N ASN A 186 -10.43 -7.46 -14.40
CA ASN A 186 -10.78 -7.45 -12.98
C ASN A 186 -10.97 -5.99 -12.51
N ASP A 187 -11.99 -5.73 -11.70
CA ASP A 187 -12.27 -4.39 -11.14
C ASP A 187 -11.08 -3.83 -10.37
N ARG A 188 -10.34 -4.68 -9.64
CA ARG A 188 -9.09 -4.27 -8.97
C ARG A 188 -8.01 -3.85 -9.95
N ALA A 189 -7.83 -4.62 -11.03
CA ALA A 189 -6.81 -4.36 -12.04
C ALA A 189 -7.13 -3.06 -12.81
N ARG A 190 -8.39 -2.86 -13.17
CA ARG A 190 -8.87 -1.61 -13.78
C ARG A 190 -8.66 -0.41 -12.84
N ALA A 191 -8.98 -0.55 -11.56
CA ALA A 191 -8.77 0.52 -10.57
C ALA A 191 -7.29 0.89 -10.44
N GLU A 192 -6.41 -0.11 -10.39
CA GLU A 192 -4.97 0.11 -10.27
C GLU A 192 -4.37 0.74 -11.54
N LEU A 193 -4.78 0.27 -12.71
CA LEU A 193 -4.35 0.85 -13.99
C LEU A 193 -4.69 2.35 -14.09
N HIS A 194 -5.93 2.72 -13.75
CA HIS A 194 -6.35 4.12 -13.79
C HIS A 194 -5.74 4.96 -12.68
N TRP A 195 -5.48 4.37 -11.51
CA TRP A 195 -4.73 5.01 -10.44
C TRP A 195 -3.32 5.37 -10.89
N ARG A 196 -2.59 4.43 -11.49
CA ARG A 196 -1.23 4.62 -12.01
C ARG A 196 -1.16 5.73 -13.06
N ILE A 197 -2.10 5.75 -14.00
CA ILE A 197 -2.20 6.83 -15.01
C ILE A 197 -2.51 8.17 -14.34
N THR A 198 -3.42 8.18 -13.37
CA THR A 198 -3.80 9.38 -12.62
C THR A 198 -2.61 9.96 -11.87
N LEU A 199 -1.75 9.14 -11.25
CA LEU A 199 -0.54 9.62 -10.56
C LEU A 199 0.38 10.41 -11.49
N VAL A 200 0.62 9.91 -12.71
CA VAL A 200 1.44 10.60 -13.72
C VAL A 200 0.75 11.88 -14.20
N PHE A 201 -0.55 11.81 -14.49
CA PHE A 201 -1.35 12.96 -14.94
C PHE A 201 -1.40 14.08 -13.89
N THR A 202 -1.46 13.72 -12.62
CA THR A 202 -1.55 14.65 -11.49
C THR A 202 -0.34 15.59 -11.43
N VAL A 203 0.84 15.13 -11.83
CA VAL A 203 2.05 15.95 -11.87
C VAL A 203 1.83 17.20 -12.74
N PHE A 204 1.28 17.01 -13.94
CA PHE A 204 0.99 18.10 -14.88
C PHE A 204 -0.16 18.97 -14.39
N MET A 205 -1.24 18.35 -13.91
CA MET A 205 -2.43 19.06 -13.45
C MET A 205 -2.12 19.96 -12.25
N MET A 206 -1.39 19.45 -11.26
CA MET A 206 -1.00 20.22 -10.07
C MET A 206 0.02 21.30 -10.40
N ALA A 207 0.97 21.03 -11.31
CA ALA A 207 1.90 22.06 -11.79
C ALA A 207 1.15 23.22 -12.46
N LEU A 208 0.11 22.94 -13.26
CA LEU A 208 -0.73 23.96 -13.88
C LEU A 208 -1.54 24.74 -12.83
N MET A 209 -2.09 24.05 -11.83
CA MET A 209 -2.91 24.66 -10.78
C MET A 209 -2.11 25.54 -9.81
N VAL A 210 -0.84 25.18 -9.53
CA VAL A 210 -0.03 25.88 -8.52
C VAL A 210 0.40 27.28 -8.97
N VAL A 211 0.50 27.53 -10.29
CA VAL A 211 0.95 28.83 -10.83
C VAL A 211 0.04 29.99 -10.38
N PRO A 212 -1.28 29.99 -10.64
CA PRO A 212 -2.17 31.07 -10.19
C PRO A 212 -2.33 31.11 -8.66
N LEU A 213 -2.20 29.97 -7.97
CA LEU A 213 -2.32 29.89 -6.51
C LEU A 213 -1.04 30.30 -5.75
N SER A 214 0.07 30.51 -6.47
CA SER A 214 1.36 30.86 -5.86
C SER A 214 1.54 32.35 -5.58
N VAL A 215 0.56 33.18 -5.94
CA VAL A 215 0.60 34.63 -5.71
C VAL A 215 0.50 34.89 -4.21
N VAL A 216 1.53 35.50 -3.64
CA VAL A 216 1.59 35.86 -2.23
C VAL A 216 1.65 37.38 -2.10
N ASN A 217 0.75 37.97 -1.32
CA ASN A 217 0.89 39.38 -0.94
C ASN A 217 2.04 39.51 0.06
N PRO A 218 2.95 40.49 -0.07
CA PRO A 218 4.06 40.69 0.88
C PRO A 218 3.62 40.85 2.34
N ARG A 219 2.35 41.22 2.57
CA ARG A 219 1.71 41.40 3.87
C ARG A 219 1.05 40.14 4.43
N GLN A 220 0.88 39.09 3.63
CA GLN A 220 0.29 37.81 4.05
C GLN A 220 1.41 36.80 4.30
N GLY A 221 1.32 36.04 5.39
CA GLY A 221 2.30 35.01 5.71
C GLY A 221 2.44 33.99 4.56
N ARG A 222 3.68 33.65 4.21
CA ARG A 222 4.01 32.73 3.10
C ARG A 222 3.28 31.39 3.22
N VAL A 223 3.19 30.84 4.43
CA VAL A 223 2.54 29.55 4.71
C VAL A 223 1.03 29.63 4.51
N LEU A 224 0.39 30.70 4.99
CA LEU A 224 -1.06 30.89 4.87
C LEU A 224 -1.49 30.99 3.40
N SER A 225 -0.64 31.55 2.56
CA SER A 225 -0.90 31.68 1.11
C SER A 225 -0.77 30.35 0.35
N MET A 226 -0.05 29.36 0.89
CA MET A 226 0.06 28.01 0.29
C MET A 226 -1.07 27.07 0.73
N LEU A 227 -1.77 27.41 1.81
CA LEU A 227 -2.80 26.58 2.43
C LEU A 227 -3.90 26.15 1.43
N PRO A 228 -4.46 27.04 0.57
CA PRO A 228 -5.47 26.62 -0.41
C PRO A 228 -4.94 25.58 -1.40
N ALA A 229 -3.70 25.75 -1.89
CA ALA A 229 -3.08 24.80 -2.80
C ALA A 229 -2.81 23.45 -2.13
N MET A 230 -2.33 23.46 -0.88
CA MET A 230 -2.12 22.23 -0.10
C MET A 230 -3.43 21.49 0.18
N LEU A 231 -4.50 22.22 0.53
CA LEU A 231 -5.81 21.62 0.73
C LEU A 231 -6.38 21.01 -0.55
N LEU A 232 -6.25 21.69 -1.69
CA LEU A 232 -6.68 21.16 -2.98
C LEU A 232 -5.93 19.88 -3.36
N TYR A 233 -4.62 19.84 -3.11
CA TYR A 233 -3.79 18.65 -3.30
C TYR A 233 -4.22 17.51 -2.38
N LEU A 234 -4.38 17.79 -1.09
CA LEU A 234 -4.82 16.81 -0.09
C LEU A 234 -6.19 16.24 -0.48
N LEU A 235 -7.16 17.11 -0.77
CA LEU A 235 -8.51 16.71 -1.17
C LEU A 235 -8.49 15.82 -2.42
N PHE A 236 -7.68 16.18 -3.41
CA PHE A 236 -7.53 15.39 -4.63
C PHE A 236 -7.06 13.96 -4.32
N PHE A 237 -5.99 13.83 -3.52
CA PHE A 237 -5.45 12.52 -3.17
C PHE A 237 -6.41 11.70 -2.30
N LEU A 238 -7.15 12.32 -1.37
CA LEU A 238 -8.17 11.60 -0.60
C LEU A 238 -9.29 11.07 -1.49
N ILE A 239 -9.79 11.89 -2.42
CA ILE A 239 -10.85 11.48 -3.34
C ILE A 239 -10.35 10.35 -4.24
N GLN A 240 -9.19 10.50 -4.88
CA GLN A 240 -8.66 9.48 -5.79
C GLN A 240 -8.35 8.16 -5.05
N THR A 241 -7.79 8.22 -3.84
CA THR A 241 -7.53 7.02 -3.02
C THR A 241 -8.83 6.33 -2.61
N SER A 242 -9.86 7.10 -2.27
CA SER A 242 -11.20 6.58 -1.96
C SER A 242 -11.83 5.91 -3.19
N ILE A 243 -11.69 6.50 -4.38
CA ILE A 243 -12.16 5.91 -5.63
C ILE A 243 -11.38 4.62 -5.95
N LYS A 244 -10.06 4.57 -5.79
CA LYS A 244 -9.27 3.33 -5.95
C LYS A 244 -9.80 2.23 -5.01
N SER A 245 -9.97 2.54 -3.73
CA SER A 245 -10.43 1.57 -2.73
C SER A 245 -11.85 1.04 -2.99
N ASN A 246 -12.78 1.91 -3.36
CA ASN A 246 -14.17 1.52 -3.65
C ASN A 246 -14.32 0.87 -5.03
N GLY A 247 -13.52 1.31 -6.00
CA GLY A 247 -13.44 0.75 -7.34
C GLY A 247 -12.91 -0.68 -7.33
N GLY A 248 -11.84 -0.94 -6.58
CA GLY A 248 -11.34 -2.30 -6.39
C GLY A 248 -12.28 -3.24 -5.62
N LYS A 249 -13.34 -2.71 -4.99
CA LYS A 249 -14.43 -3.50 -4.37
C LYS A 249 -15.64 -3.69 -5.30
N GLY A 250 -15.58 -3.21 -6.55
CA GLY A 250 -16.67 -3.30 -7.52
C GLY A 250 -17.87 -2.38 -7.23
N LYS A 251 -17.73 -1.40 -6.32
CA LYS A 251 -18.85 -0.50 -5.95
C LYS A 251 -19.05 0.64 -6.94
N LEU A 252 -18.00 1.03 -7.65
CA LEU A 252 -17.94 2.18 -8.54
C LEU A 252 -17.07 1.81 -9.74
N ASP A 253 -17.41 2.29 -10.94
CA ASP A 253 -16.50 2.17 -12.09
C ASP A 253 -15.31 3.14 -11.89
N PRO A 254 -14.07 2.64 -11.72
CA PRO A 254 -12.90 3.49 -11.54
C PRO A 254 -12.63 4.40 -12.75
N VAL A 255 -12.96 3.95 -13.97
CA VAL A 255 -12.75 4.72 -15.20
C VAL A 255 -13.54 6.01 -15.12
N ILE A 256 -14.84 5.91 -14.84
CA ILE A 256 -15.74 7.06 -14.89
C ILE A 256 -15.36 8.07 -13.80
N TRP A 257 -15.22 7.60 -12.56
CA TRP A 257 -15.03 8.48 -11.41
C TRP A 257 -13.64 9.09 -11.31
N MET A 258 -12.56 8.33 -11.58
CA MET A 258 -11.20 8.90 -11.53
C MET A 258 -11.02 9.96 -12.61
N TRP A 259 -11.48 9.69 -13.83
CA TRP A 259 -11.38 10.65 -14.93
C TRP A 259 -12.32 11.85 -14.74
N ALA A 260 -13.52 11.67 -14.18
CA ALA A 260 -14.39 12.79 -13.84
C ALA A 260 -13.70 13.76 -12.86
N VAL A 261 -13.05 13.24 -11.81
CA VAL A 261 -12.29 14.07 -10.86
C VAL A 261 -11.09 14.74 -11.53
N ASN A 262 -10.33 14.01 -12.35
CA ASN A 262 -9.20 14.56 -13.11
C ASN A 262 -9.65 15.70 -14.04
N LEU A 263 -10.77 15.54 -14.74
CA LEU A 263 -11.32 16.55 -15.64
C LEU A 263 -11.87 17.75 -14.88
N ILE A 264 -12.53 17.57 -13.74
CA ILE A 264 -12.97 18.67 -12.87
C ILE A 264 -11.78 19.50 -12.40
N TYR A 265 -10.72 18.83 -11.92
CA TYR A 265 -9.51 19.51 -11.46
C TYR A 265 -8.75 20.19 -12.61
N LEU A 266 -8.71 19.57 -13.79
CA LEU A 266 -8.14 20.18 -14.99
C LEU A 266 -8.93 21.43 -15.40
N ALA A 267 -10.26 21.35 -15.40
CA ALA A 267 -11.13 22.49 -15.68
C ALA A 267 -10.94 23.61 -14.66
N LEU A 268 -10.80 23.28 -13.38
CA LEU A 268 -10.47 24.24 -12.33
C LEU A 268 -9.10 24.90 -12.56
N ALA A 269 -8.07 24.11 -12.90
CA ALA A 269 -6.74 24.62 -13.18
C ALA A 269 -6.73 25.57 -14.39
N ILE A 270 -7.42 25.21 -15.47
CA ILE A 270 -7.58 26.06 -16.66
C ILE A 270 -8.37 27.32 -16.31
N GLY A 271 -9.48 27.19 -15.58
CA GLY A 271 -10.31 28.31 -15.15
C GLY A 271 -9.53 29.33 -14.32
N LEU A 272 -8.73 28.87 -13.34
CA LEU A 272 -7.88 29.72 -12.51
C LEU A 272 -6.79 30.43 -13.33
N ASN A 273 -6.20 29.77 -14.32
CA ASN A 273 -5.18 30.38 -15.18
C ASN A 273 -5.78 31.40 -16.16
N LEU A 274 -6.98 31.13 -16.68
CA LEU A 274 -7.67 32.03 -17.61
C LEU A 274 -8.34 33.21 -16.91
N TRP A 275 -8.61 33.13 -15.61
CA TRP A 275 -9.33 34.15 -14.85
C TRP A 275 -8.75 35.57 -14.98
N ASP A 276 -7.43 35.68 -15.03
CA ASP A 276 -6.72 36.95 -15.15
C ASP A 276 -6.49 37.43 -16.59
N THR A 277 -6.96 36.67 -17.57
CA THR A 277 -6.80 37.04 -18.98
C THR A 277 -7.81 38.10 -19.41
N VAL A 278 -7.43 38.89 -20.41
CA VAL A 278 -8.26 39.97 -21.00
C VAL A 278 -9.69 39.53 -21.36
N PRO A 279 -9.94 38.38 -22.03
CA PRO A 279 -11.29 37.98 -22.39
C PRO A 279 -12.19 37.75 -21.17
N VAL A 280 -11.70 37.08 -20.12
CA VAL A 280 -12.49 36.80 -18.90
C VAL A 280 -12.74 38.08 -18.11
N ARG A 281 -11.75 38.99 -18.04
CA ARG A 281 -11.93 40.30 -17.42
C ARG A 281 -12.98 41.15 -18.14
N ARG A 282 -13.00 41.16 -19.47
CA ARG A 282 -14.04 41.84 -20.26
C ARG A 282 -15.43 41.24 -20.04
N LEU A 283 -15.51 39.92 -19.93
CA LEU A 283 -16.76 39.21 -19.65
C LEU A 283 -17.31 39.57 -18.26
N ARG A 284 -16.45 39.61 -17.23
CA ARG A 284 -16.81 40.07 -15.88
C ARG A 284 -17.24 41.53 -15.86
N ALA A 285 -16.53 42.42 -16.57
CA ALA A 285 -16.88 43.84 -16.64
C ALA A 285 -18.26 44.08 -17.29
N ARG A 286 -18.72 43.18 -18.17
CA ARG A 286 -20.09 43.20 -18.72
C ARG A 286 -21.17 42.73 -17.75
N PHE A 287 -20.82 41.90 -16.77
CA PHE A 287 -21.74 41.43 -15.72
C PHE A 287 -21.74 42.33 -14.47
N SER A 288 -20.73 43.20 -14.31
CA SER A 288 -20.67 44.19 -13.22
C SER A 288 -21.07 45.60 -13.66
N ALA A 289 -21.65 45.74 -14.85
CA ALA A 289 -22.23 46.97 -15.39
C ALA A 289 -23.75 46.79 -15.46
#